data_AF-A0A8T5THT1-F1
#
_entry.id   AF-A0A8T5THT1-F1
#
_cell.length_a   1.000
_cell.length_b   1.000
_cell.length_c   1.000
_cell.angle_alpha   90.00
_cell.angle_beta   90.00
_cell.angle_gamma   90.00
#
_symmetry.space_group_name_H-M   'P 1'
#
loop_
_entity.id
_entity.type
_entity.pdbx_description
1 polymer ?
#
loop_
_entity_poly.entity_id
_entity_poly.type
_entity_poly.pdbx_seq_one_letter_code
_entity_poly.pdbx_strand_id
1 'polypeptide(L)'
;MSRKNVEDLTKVTEDQIDSLIIYYRKMDEIKRTRFYNFYKKNPVTTSIRFKSDSLLSIDIDQRELDDENDEFLRSFVAVIRLFTLDSDRFSLKYLGENYFQEDDGPLFNLFPSEAKQFNELRKKLNDYLNSPPQIKIVGIFGENSYSFESNWEIFQSFAYGGLIHSNRDKIKKYYAFNLHRNEGKNVTIFPLYRRNIIWILLNITRFIDIISERVISEILRKITDSNTKFAKRLIKENNLKNAWKRLENVRYILDHIEDNTGRLVVYKKLEDLSRIMNDQEKVKAYRNAYKDIKRVVDGLPPDFSDYKFSAELKKHE
;
A
#
# COMPACT_ATOMS: atom_id res chain seq x y z
N MET A 1 1.03 -21.37 20.69
CA MET A 1 2.34 -20.66 20.58
C MET A 1 3.19 -20.99 21.79
N SER A 2 4.33 -21.65 21.58
CA SER A 2 5.32 -21.98 22.62
C SER A 2 6.03 -20.71 23.13
N ARG A 3 6.68 -20.78 24.31
CA ARG A 3 7.46 -19.64 24.89
C ARG A 3 8.53 -19.12 23.93
N LYS A 4 9.19 -20.03 23.19
CA LYS A 4 10.25 -19.73 22.21
C LYS A 4 9.73 -18.84 21.07
N ASN A 5 8.54 -19.14 20.55
CA ASN A 5 7.95 -18.38 19.43
C ASN A 5 7.59 -16.93 19.78
N VAL A 6 7.32 -16.60 21.05
CA VAL A 6 6.97 -15.21 21.46
C VAL A 6 8.23 -14.33 21.52
N GLU A 7 9.33 -14.89 22.02
CA GLU A 7 10.61 -14.17 22.12
C GLU A 7 11.27 -13.98 20.75
N ASP A 8 11.13 -14.93 19.83
CA ASP A 8 11.70 -14.82 18.49
C ASP A 8 11.07 -13.68 17.67
N LEU A 9 9.77 -13.42 17.84
CA LEU A 9 9.09 -12.29 17.17
C LEU A 9 9.54 -10.90 17.68
N THR A 10 10.32 -10.86 18.78
CA THR A 10 10.93 -9.61 19.25
C THR A 10 12.24 -9.25 18.56
N LYS A 11 12.74 -10.13 17.69
CA LYS A 11 13.97 -9.95 16.90
C LYS A 11 13.75 -9.20 15.58
N VAL A 12 12.50 -8.93 15.21
CA VAL A 12 12.19 -8.10 14.04
C VAL A 12 12.76 -6.70 14.26
N THR A 13 13.53 -6.20 13.29
CA THR A 13 14.20 -4.89 13.39
C THR A 13 13.25 -3.74 13.06
N GLU A 14 13.62 -2.53 13.48
CA GLU A 14 12.86 -1.31 13.16
C GLU A 14 12.78 -1.09 11.64
N ASP A 15 13.88 -1.25 10.90
CA ASP A 15 13.91 -1.16 9.43
C ASP A 15 12.91 -2.11 8.75
N GLN A 16 12.77 -3.34 9.27
CA GLN A 16 11.82 -4.31 8.75
C GLN A 16 10.38 -3.87 9.01
N ILE A 17 10.09 -3.43 10.24
CA ILE A 17 8.77 -2.92 10.63
C ILE A 17 8.40 -1.71 9.77
N ASP A 18 9.32 -0.77 9.58
CA ASP A 18 9.11 0.44 8.79
C ASP A 18 8.81 0.11 7.33
N SER A 19 9.54 -0.82 6.74
CA SER A 19 9.30 -1.25 5.36
C SER A 19 7.90 -1.85 5.19
N LEU A 20 7.45 -2.66 6.16
CA LEU A 20 6.10 -3.24 6.18
C LEU A 20 5.02 -2.15 6.39
N ILE A 21 5.26 -1.20 7.29
CA ILE A 21 4.36 -0.06 7.53
C ILE A 21 4.24 0.82 6.28
N ILE A 22 5.36 1.15 5.62
CA ILE A 22 5.35 1.96 4.41
C ILE A 22 4.58 1.24 3.30
N TYR A 23 4.81 -0.07 3.13
CA TYR A 23 4.02 -0.88 2.19
C TYR A 23 2.52 -0.73 2.44
N TYR A 24 2.10 -0.98 3.69
CA TYR A 24 0.70 -0.90 4.11
C TYR A 24 0.11 0.49 3.84
N ARG A 25 0.82 1.56 4.26
CA ARG A 25 0.39 2.94 4.09
C ARG A 25 0.27 3.35 2.62
N LYS A 26 1.19 2.89 1.75
CA LYS A 26 1.11 3.17 0.32
C LYS A 26 -0.06 2.45 -0.33
N MET A 27 -0.44 1.28 0.17
CA MET A 27 -1.66 0.62 -0.29
C MET A 27 -2.92 1.38 0.17
N ASP A 28 -2.93 1.92 1.38
CA ASP A 28 -4.02 2.79 1.85
C ASP A 28 -4.12 4.09 1.03
N GLU A 29 -2.98 4.66 0.63
CA GLU A 29 -2.93 5.81 -0.28
C GLU A 29 -3.58 5.46 -1.64
N ILE A 30 -3.25 4.30 -2.22
CA ILE A 30 -3.90 3.76 -3.42
C ILE A 30 -5.41 3.65 -3.21
N LYS A 31 -5.87 3.08 -2.09
CA LYS A 31 -7.30 2.90 -1.76
C LYS A 31 -8.05 4.24 -1.67
N ARG A 32 -7.37 5.32 -1.30
CA ARG A 32 -7.94 6.67 -1.20
C ARG A 32 -8.00 7.41 -2.53
N THR A 33 -7.30 6.95 -3.57
CA THR A 33 -7.35 7.57 -4.89
C THR A 33 -8.75 7.55 -5.49
N ARG A 34 -9.08 8.55 -6.31
CA ARG A 34 -10.34 8.59 -7.07
C ARG A 34 -10.43 7.42 -8.05
N PHE A 35 -9.32 7.07 -8.71
CA PHE A 35 -9.24 5.92 -9.61
C PHE A 35 -9.68 4.63 -8.90
N TYR A 36 -9.04 4.27 -7.78
CA TYR A 36 -9.41 3.05 -7.05
C TYR A 36 -10.88 3.06 -6.60
N ASN A 37 -11.33 4.18 -6.02
CA ASN A 37 -12.70 4.29 -5.53
C ASN A 37 -13.74 4.18 -6.65
N PHE A 38 -13.45 4.74 -7.81
CA PHE A 38 -14.30 4.68 -8.98
C PHE A 38 -14.48 3.23 -9.47
N TYR A 39 -13.37 2.49 -9.66
CA TYR A 39 -13.42 1.10 -10.12
C TYR A 39 -13.83 0.09 -9.04
N LYS A 40 -13.77 0.44 -7.75
CA LYS A 40 -14.27 -0.41 -6.63
C LYS A 40 -15.78 -0.26 -6.39
N LYS A 41 -16.35 0.95 -6.53
CA LYS A 41 -17.75 1.26 -6.18
C LYS A 41 -18.76 1.02 -7.31
N ASN A 42 -18.29 0.78 -8.54
CA ASN A 42 -19.13 0.45 -9.69
C ASN A 42 -18.98 -1.02 -10.13
N PRO A 43 -19.24 -2.04 -9.28
CA PRO A 43 -19.16 -3.43 -9.71
C PRO A 43 -20.31 -3.90 -10.62
N VAL A 44 -21.30 -3.03 -10.95
CA VAL A 44 -22.59 -3.42 -11.56
C VAL A 44 -22.94 -2.69 -12.87
N THR A 45 -22.16 -1.69 -13.33
CA THR A 45 -22.41 -1.08 -14.64
C THR A 45 -21.60 -1.73 -15.75
N THR A 46 -22.28 -2.70 -16.39
CA THR A 46 -22.26 -3.03 -17.83
C THR A 46 -21.33 -4.14 -18.33
N SER A 47 -21.87 -5.36 -18.33
CA SER A 47 -21.29 -6.60 -18.86
C SER A 47 -20.96 -6.57 -20.37
N ILE A 48 -19.69 -6.87 -20.71
CA ILE A 48 -19.35 -7.58 -21.96
C ILE A 48 -18.81 -8.97 -21.58
N ARG A 49 -19.61 -10.02 -21.83
CA ARG A 49 -19.20 -11.41 -21.58
C ARG A 49 -18.06 -11.81 -22.52
N PHE A 50 -16.87 -11.98 -21.97
CA PHE A 50 -15.83 -12.79 -22.58
C PHE A 50 -15.84 -14.16 -21.90
N LYS A 51 -16.08 -15.23 -22.66
CA LYS A 51 -15.74 -16.59 -22.22
C LYS A 51 -14.21 -16.67 -22.16
N SER A 52 -13.67 -16.44 -20.98
CA SER A 52 -12.32 -16.85 -20.62
C SER A 52 -12.46 -17.73 -19.39
N ASP A 53 -12.02 -18.97 -19.51
CA ASP A 53 -11.99 -19.94 -18.41
C ASP A 53 -10.89 -19.55 -17.40
N SER A 54 -11.08 -18.45 -16.67
CA SER A 54 -10.63 -18.24 -15.28
C SER A 54 -10.78 -16.78 -14.82
N LEU A 55 -11.64 -16.63 -13.82
CA LEU A 55 -11.61 -15.66 -12.71
C LEU A 55 -11.55 -14.14 -13.02
N LEU A 56 -12.73 -13.53 -12.89
CA LEU A 56 -13.09 -12.11 -12.72
C LEU A 56 -13.16 -11.25 -14.00
N SER A 57 -14.40 -11.03 -14.46
CA SER A 57 -14.77 -10.05 -15.48
C SER A 57 -14.70 -8.63 -14.90
N ILE A 58 -13.98 -7.73 -15.58
CA ILE A 58 -13.95 -6.29 -15.28
C ILE A 58 -14.44 -5.54 -16.53
N ASP A 59 -15.46 -4.72 -16.35
CA ASP A 59 -16.07 -3.86 -17.38
C ASP A 59 -15.48 -2.42 -17.29
N ILE A 60 -15.33 -1.73 -18.42
CA ILE A 60 -14.78 -0.35 -18.52
C ILE A 60 -15.66 0.44 -19.50
N ASP A 61 -16.18 1.60 -19.10
CA ASP A 61 -17.13 2.40 -19.87
C ASP A 61 -16.45 3.52 -20.70
N GLN A 62 -17.08 3.96 -21.80
CA GLN A 62 -16.46 4.88 -22.77
C GLN A 62 -16.18 6.28 -22.20
N ARG A 63 -16.97 6.75 -21.23
CA ARG A 63 -16.76 8.03 -20.51
C ARG A 63 -15.55 8.00 -19.57
N GLU A 64 -15.06 6.82 -19.23
CA GLU A 64 -13.86 6.61 -18.39
C GLU A 64 -12.57 6.73 -19.20
N LEU A 65 -12.72 6.75 -20.53
CA LEU A 65 -11.66 6.93 -21.51
C LEU A 65 -11.44 8.40 -21.89
N ASP A 66 -12.26 9.33 -21.38
CA ASP A 66 -12.16 10.78 -21.60
C ASP A 66 -10.94 11.40 -20.87
N ASP A 67 -10.39 12.45 -21.46
CA ASP A 67 -9.13 13.10 -21.06
C ASP A 67 -9.17 13.74 -19.65
N GLU A 68 -10.35 14.08 -19.11
CA GLU A 68 -10.48 14.62 -17.74
C GLU A 68 -10.06 13.60 -16.65
N ASN A 69 -10.04 12.30 -16.96
CA ASN A 69 -9.61 11.24 -16.05
C ASN A 69 -8.08 10.99 -16.06
N ASP A 70 -7.30 11.69 -16.90
CA ASP A 70 -5.87 11.44 -17.05
C ASP A 70 -5.06 11.82 -15.80
N GLU A 71 -5.49 12.84 -15.05
CA GLU A 71 -4.85 13.24 -13.78
C GLU A 71 -5.05 12.17 -12.68
N PHE A 72 -6.25 11.60 -12.56
CA PHE A 72 -6.53 10.54 -11.61
C PHE A 72 -5.75 9.26 -11.93
N LEU A 73 -5.63 8.94 -13.22
CA LEU A 73 -4.83 7.81 -13.67
C LEU A 73 -3.33 8.04 -13.42
N ARG A 74 -2.81 9.25 -13.69
CA ARG A 74 -1.40 9.59 -13.44
C ARG A 74 -1.03 9.57 -11.96
N SER A 75 -1.86 10.13 -11.10
CA SER A 75 -1.66 10.10 -9.64
C SER A 75 -1.70 8.66 -9.10
N PHE A 76 -2.63 7.83 -9.59
CA PHE A 76 -2.68 6.41 -9.26
C PHE A 76 -1.39 5.67 -9.66
N VAL A 77 -0.94 5.87 -10.91
CA VAL A 77 0.29 5.25 -11.42
C VAL A 77 1.52 5.74 -10.66
N ALA A 78 1.58 7.00 -10.23
CA ALA A 78 2.69 7.51 -9.44
C ALA A 78 2.91 6.71 -8.16
N VAL A 79 1.82 6.34 -7.45
CA VAL A 79 1.92 5.52 -6.22
C VAL A 79 2.21 4.06 -6.55
N ILE A 80 1.53 3.47 -7.55
CA ILE A 80 1.76 2.07 -7.96
C ILE A 80 3.21 1.83 -8.36
N ARG A 81 3.85 2.78 -9.05
CA ARG A 81 5.23 2.66 -9.49
C ARG A 81 6.18 2.38 -8.33
N LEU A 82 5.94 2.95 -7.15
CA LEU A 82 6.82 2.74 -5.99
C LEU A 82 6.90 1.28 -5.54
N PHE A 83 5.83 0.50 -5.72
CA PHE A 83 5.84 -0.94 -5.43
C PHE A 83 6.68 -1.75 -6.42
N THR A 84 6.83 -1.23 -7.64
CA THR A 84 7.51 -1.87 -8.77
C THR A 84 8.92 -1.32 -9.02
N LEU A 85 9.29 -0.21 -8.38
CA LEU A 85 10.60 0.40 -8.48
C LEU A 85 11.53 -0.29 -7.49
N ASP A 86 12.57 -0.91 -8.01
CA ASP A 86 13.56 -1.71 -7.28
C ASP A 86 14.39 -0.93 -6.24
N SER A 87 14.13 0.35 -6.03
CA SER A 87 14.92 1.26 -5.19
C SER A 87 14.42 1.40 -3.77
N ASP A 88 13.12 1.21 -3.54
CA ASP A 88 12.52 1.46 -2.22
C ASP A 88 12.51 0.19 -1.37
N ARG A 89 12.78 0.35 -0.06
CA ARG A 89 12.83 -0.75 0.92
C ARG A 89 11.50 -1.47 1.11
N PHE A 90 10.41 -0.90 0.62
CA PHE A 90 9.09 -1.53 0.62
C PHE A 90 8.68 -2.09 -0.75
N SER A 91 9.50 -1.94 -1.78
CA SER A 91 9.18 -2.50 -3.10
C SER A 91 9.05 -4.03 -3.04
N LEU A 92 8.25 -4.61 -3.93
CA LEU A 92 8.03 -6.05 -3.97
C LEU A 92 9.33 -6.84 -4.16
N LYS A 93 10.25 -6.29 -4.97
CA LYS A 93 11.55 -6.88 -5.20
C LYS A 93 12.40 -6.83 -3.94
N TYR A 94 12.53 -5.64 -3.33
CA TYR A 94 13.35 -5.48 -2.13
C TYR A 94 12.88 -6.37 -0.99
N LEU A 95 11.58 -6.36 -0.68
CA LEU A 95 11.00 -7.20 0.36
C LEU A 95 11.26 -8.69 0.08
N GLY A 96 11.11 -9.11 -1.17
CA GLY A 96 11.33 -10.49 -1.58
C GLY A 96 12.79 -10.94 -1.54
N GLU A 97 13.74 -10.06 -1.87
CA GLU A 97 15.17 -10.37 -1.89
C GLU A 97 15.83 -10.24 -0.51
N ASN A 98 15.36 -9.31 0.33
CA ASN A 98 16.04 -8.99 1.59
C ASN A 98 15.34 -9.58 2.81
N TYR A 99 14.02 -9.75 2.78
CA TYR A 99 13.24 -10.15 3.97
C TYR A 99 12.53 -11.48 3.82
N PHE A 100 11.95 -11.76 2.66
CA PHE A 100 11.17 -12.96 2.38
C PHE A 100 11.91 -14.00 1.53
N GLN A 101 13.23 -13.87 1.35
CA GLN A 101 14.04 -14.89 0.67
C GLN A 101 13.82 -16.25 1.34
N GLU A 102 13.59 -17.29 0.54
CA GLU A 102 13.37 -18.65 1.06
C GLU A 102 14.58 -19.11 1.88
N ASP A 103 14.29 -19.74 3.02
CA ASP A 103 15.22 -20.34 3.99
C ASP A 103 16.19 -19.37 4.71
N ASP A 104 16.57 -18.26 4.10
CA ASP A 104 17.56 -17.32 4.64
C ASP A 104 16.96 -15.95 5.03
N GLY A 105 15.75 -15.64 4.57
CA GLY A 105 15.10 -14.36 4.83
C GLY A 105 14.75 -14.18 6.32
N PRO A 106 15.08 -13.03 6.94
CA PRO A 106 14.78 -12.79 8.35
C PRO A 106 13.28 -12.83 8.66
N LEU A 107 12.42 -12.37 7.74
CA LEU A 107 10.97 -12.49 7.91
C LEU A 107 10.45 -13.86 7.46
N PHE A 108 11.12 -14.54 6.54
CA PHE A 108 10.77 -15.93 6.18
C PHE A 108 10.88 -16.87 7.38
N ASN A 109 11.98 -16.77 8.12
CA ASN A 109 12.23 -17.60 9.29
C ASN A 109 11.26 -17.34 10.45
N LEU A 110 10.79 -16.09 10.61
CA LEU A 110 9.85 -15.71 11.66
C LEU A 110 8.37 -15.93 11.27
N PHE A 111 8.05 -15.81 9.98
CA PHE A 111 6.69 -15.86 9.43
C PHE A 111 6.62 -16.73 8.17
N PRO A 112 6.93 -18.04 8.26
CA PRO A 112 7.11 -18.88 7.08
C PRO A 112 5.85 -19.04 6.23
N SER A 113 4.66 -19.02 6.85
CA SER A 113 3.39 -19.09 6.12
C SER A 113 3.15 -17.82 5.30
N GLU A 114 3.28 -16.65 5.93
CA GLU A 114 3.08 -15.36 5.28
C GLU A 114 4.15 -15.11 4.20
N ALA A 115 5.39 -15.50 4.45
CA ALA A 115 6.49 -15.37 3.51
C ALA A 115 6.33 -16.25 2.26
N LYS A 116 5.87 -17.50 2.42
CA LYS A 116 5.51 -18.35 1.26
C LYS A 116 4.40 -17.72 0.44
N GLN A 117 3.35 -17.23 1.10
CA GLN A 117 2.26 -16.53 0.42
C GLN A 117 2.74 -15.26 -0.32
N PHE A 118 3.65 -14.49 0.29
CA PHE A 118 4.28 -13.33 -0.35
C PHE A 118 5.00 -13.73 -1.64
N ASN A 119 5.88 -14.74 -1.57
CA ASN A 119 6.66 -15.20 -2.72
C ASN A 119 5.77 -15.79 -3.82
N GLU A 120 4.73 -16.53 -3.48
CA GLU A 120 3.74 -17.02 -4.44
C GLU A 120 3.01 -15.88 -5.17
N LEU A 121 2.57 -14.86 -4.43
CA LEU A 121 1.88 -13.70 -5.01
C LEU A 121 2.82 -12.86 -5.87
N ARG A 122 4.06 -12.64 -5.41
CA ARG A 122 5.12 -11.96 -6.17
C ARG A 122 5.41 -12.71 -7.47
N LYS A 123 5.54 -14.04 -7.42
CA LYS A 123 5.74 -14.88 -8.61
C LYS A 123 4.56 -14.76 -9.57
N LYS A 124 3.32 -14.91 -9.10
CA LYS A 124 2.11 -14.76 -9.94
C LYS A 124 2.01 -13.39 -10.60
N LEU A 125 2.38 -12.33 -9.89
CA LEU A 125 2.45 -10.98 -10.47
C LEU A 125 3.51 -10.90 -11.56
N ASN A 126 4.71 -11.44 -11.33
CA ASN A 126 5.78 -11.46 -12.34
C ASN A 126 5.38 -12.29 -13.57
N ASP A 127 4.78 -13.45 -13.38
CA ASP A 127 4.28 -14.31 -14.46
C ASP A 127 3.21 -13.56 -15.29
N TYR A 128 2.29 -12.85 -14.61
CA TYR A 128 1.29 -12.00 -15.24
C TYR A 128 1.92 -10.85 -16.04
N LEU A 129 2.87 -10.13 -15.44
CA LEU A 129 3.55 -9.01 -16.09
C LEU A 129 4.36 -9.48 -17.31
N ASN A 130 4.99 -10.65 -17.25
CA ASN A 130 5.77 -11.22 -18.35
C ASN A 130 4.90 -11.90 -19.42
N SER A 131 3.62 -12.16 -19.14
CA SER A 131 2.73 -12.76 -20.12
C SER A 131 2.39 -11.78 -21.26
N PRO A 132 2.10 -12.30 -22.48
CA PRO A 132 1.66 -11.48 -23.59
C PRO A 132 0.40 -10.68 -23.27
N PRO A 133 0.24 -9.48 -23.85
CA PRO A 133 -0.94 -8.67 -23.60
C PRO A 133 -2.20 -9.35 -24.14
N GLN A 134 -3.29 -9.24 -23.38
CA GLN A 134 -4.58 -9.81 -23.76
C GLN A 134 -5.08 -9.21 -25.09
N ILE A 135 -4.88 -7.91 -25.27
CA ILE A 135 -5.20 -7.20 -26.50
C ILE A 135 -3.90 -6.94 -27.25
N LYS A 136 -3.74 -7.57 -28.42
CA LYS A 136 -2.63 -7.30 -29.33
C LYS A 136 -2.95 -6.06 -30.15
N ILE A 137 -2.26 -4.97 -29.84
CA ILE A 137 -2.47 -3.66 -30.48
C ILE A 137 -1.20 -3.29 -31.23
N VAL A 138 -1.35 -2.78 -32.45
CA VAL A 138 -0.24 -2.25 -33.26
C VAL A 138 -0.47 -0.76 -33.45
N GLY A 139 0.47 0.05 -32.96
CA GLY A 139 0.51 1.50 -33.13
C GLY A 139 1.53 1.88 -34.20
N ILE A 140 1.38 3.06 -34.80
CA ILE A 140 2.28 3.55 -35.84
C ILE A 140 2.82 4.93 -35.41
N PHE A 141 4.13 5.13 -35.55
CA PHE A 141 4.76 6.43 -35.34
C PHE A 141 5.86 6.67 -36.39
N GLY A 142 5.65 7.67 -37.23
CA GLY A 142 6.40 7.83 -38.48
C GLY A 142 6.15 6.63 -39.41
N GLU A 143 7.22 6.06 -39.96
CA GLU A 143 7.18 4.88 -40.83
C GLU A 143 7.24 3.54 -40.05
N ASN A 144 7.38 3.61 -38.73
CA ASN A 144 7.59 2.43 -37.90
C ASN A 144 6.28 1.95 -37.28
N SER A 145 6.13 0.62 -37.20
CA SER A 145 5.08 -0.03 -36.43
C SER A 145 5.62 -0.48 -35.07
N TYR A 146 4.78 -0.36 -34.05
CA TYR A 146 5.10 -0.72 -32.67
C TYR A 146 4.03 -1.64 -32.12
N SER A 147 4.45 -2.65 -31.39
CA SER A 147 3.60 -3.57 -30.64
C SER A 147 4.17 -3.78 -29.24
N PHE A 148 3.44 -4.49 -28.39
CA PHE A 148 3.89 -4.86 -27.06
C PHE A 148 4.05 -6.37 -26.95
N GLU A 149 5.16 -6.80 -26.36
CA GLU A 149 5.45 -8.22 -26.16
C GLU A 149 4.87 -8.75 -24.84
N SER A 150 4.69 -7.88 -23.84
CA SER A 150 4.22 -8.24 -22.51
C SER A 150 3.38 -7.14 -21.84
N ASN A 151 2.62 -7.52 -20.82
CA ASN A 151 1.90 -6.57 -19.95
C ASN A 151 2.87 -5.60 -19.25
N TRP A 152 4.06 -6.09 -18.90
CA TRP A 152 5.13 -5.29 -18.32
C TRP A 152 5.55 -4.16 -19.24
N GLU A 153 5.70 -4.46 -20.53
CA GLU A 153 6.10 -3.46 -21.51
C GLU A 153 5.03 -2.37 -21.68
N ILE A 154 3.75 -2.75 -21.71
CA ILE A 154 2.62 -1.79 -21.73
C ILE A 154 2.67 -0.90 -20.49
N PHE A 155 2.78 -1.51 -19.31
CA PHE A 155 2.86 -0.77 -18.05
C PHE A 155 4.07 0.17 -18.05
N GLN A 156 5.25 -0.30 -18.47
CA GLN A 156 6.45 0.53 -18.47
C GLN A 156 6.37 1.69 -19.46
N SER A 157 5.86 1.45 -20.67
CA SER A 157 5.67 2.52 -21.65
C SER A 157 4.66 3.55 -21.17
N PHE A 158 3.57 3.13 -20.52
CA PHE A 158 2.60 4.07 -19.96
C PHE A 158 3.15 4.84 -18.75
N ALA A 159 3.72 4.14 -17.78
CA ALA A 159 4.16 4.68 -16.50
C ALA A 159 5.41 5.56 -16.61
N TYR A 160 6.30 5.26 -17.57
CA TYR A 160 7.60 5.92 -17.70
C TYR A 160 7.81 6.60 -19.04
N GLY A 161 7.13 6.21 -20.12
CA GLY A 161 7.43 6.66 -21.48
C GLY A 161 7.24 8.16 -21.74
N GLY A 162 6.38 8.83 -20.97
CA GLY A 162 6.18 10.28 -21.04
C GLY A 162 7.15 11.11 -20.17
N LEU A 163 8.13 10.48 -19.52
CA LEU A 163 9.09 11.17 -18.65
C LEU A 163 10.35 11.58 -19.41
N ILE A 164 10.94 12.72 -19.02
CA ILE A 164 12.12 13.32 -19.65
C ILE A 164 13.33 12.36 -19.70
N HIS A 165 13.47 11.46 -18.72
CA HIS A 165 14.57 10.49 -18.64
C HIS A 165 14.20 9.09 -19.14
N SER A 166 13.08 8.95 -19.85
CA SER A 166 12.70 7.66 -20.43
C SER A 166 13.65 7.25 -21.56
N ASN A 167 13.88 5.94 -21.71
CA ASN A 167 14.64 5.44 -22.84
C ASN A 167 13.89 5.71 -24.17
N ARG A 168 14.65 5.76 -25.26
CA ARG A 168 14.14 6.17 -26.58
C ARG A 168 13.02 5.26 -27.10
N ASP A 169 13.08 3.96 -26.81
CA ASP A 169 12.08 3.00 -27.27
C ASP A 169 10.75 3.16 -26.53
N LYS A 170 10.79 3.38 -25.20
CA LYS A 170 9.59 3.67 -24.42
C LYS A 170 8.95 4.99 -24.83
N ILE A 171 9.74 6.01 -25.16
CA ILE A 171 9.22 7.30 -25.67
C ILE A 171 8.50 7.09 -27.01
N LYS A 172 9.12 6.36 -27.94
CA LYS A 172 8.51 6.06 -29.25
C LYS A 172 7.22 5.27 -29.12
N LYS A 173 7.20 4.21 -28.30
CA LYS A 173 5.97 3.46 -28.00
C LYS A 173 4.93 4.35 -27.33
N TYR A 174 5.32 5.15 -26.34
CA TYR A 174 4.41 6.10 -25.71
C TYR A 174 3.74 7.01 -26.75
N TYR A 175 4.49 7.59 -27.67
CA TYR A 175 3.92 8.43 -28.73
C TYR A 175 3.08 7.66 -29.75
N ALA A 176 3.51 6.47 -30.18
CA ALA A 176 2.75 5.63 -31.11
C ALA A 176 1.34 5.26 -30.59
N PHE A 177 1.17 5.22 -29.27
CA PHE A 177 -0.08 4.80 -28.62
C PHE A 177 -0.81 5.93 -27.88
N ASN A 178 -0.19 7.08 -27.60
CA ASN A 178 -0.81 8.21 -26.87
C ASN A 178 -0.92 9.51 -27.67
N LEU A 179 -0.26 9.65 -28.82
CA LEU A 179 -0.32 10.86 -29.67
C LEU A 179 -1.39 10.69 -30.78
N HIS A 180 -1.98 11.80 -31.25
CA HIS A 180 -3.03 11.81 -32.31
C HIS A 180 -4.28 10.96 -31.98
N ARG A 181 -4.79 11.05 -30.75
CA ARG A 181 -5.91 10.24 -30.22
C ARG A 181 -7.22 10.34 -31.03
N ASN A 182 -7.40 11.44 -31.76
CA ASN A 182 -8.65 11.76 -32.47
C ASN A 182 -8.52 11.71 -34.01
N GLU A 183 -7.44 11.15 -34.55
CA GLU A 183 -7.17 11.19 -36.00
C GLU A 183 -6.97 9.78 -36.60
N GLY A 184 -7.59 9.51 -37.74
CA GLY A 184 -7.38 8.28 -38.52
C GLY A 184 -7.69 6.98 -37.74
N LYS A 185 -6.83 5.95 -37.89
CA LYS A 185 -6.99 4.66 -37.18
C LYS A 185 -6.79 4.77 -35.66
N ASN A 186 -6.23 5.88 -35.17
CA ASN A 186 -5.93 6.07 -33.75
C ASN A 186 -7.17 6.30 -32.89
N VAL A 187 -8.29 6.72 -33.49
CA VAL A 187 -9.61 6.82 -32.85
C VAL A 187 -10.06 5.50 -32.21
N THR A 188 -9.64 4.35 -32.77
CA THR A 188 -9.95 3.02 -32.22
C THR A 188 -8.80 2.44 -31.39
N ILE A 189 -7.56 2.70 -31.79
CA ILE A 189 -6.36 2.17 -31.11
C ILE A 189 -6.20 2.74 -29.70
N PHE A 190 -6.40 4.04 -29.51
CA PHE A 190 -6.19 4.69 -28.23
C PHE A 190 -7.16 4.18 -27.13
N PRO A 191 -8.48 4.08 -27.37
CA PRO A 191 -9.41 3.44 -26.42
C PRO A 191 -9.02 2.02 -26.01
N LEU A 192 -8.60 1.19 -26.98
CA LEU A 192 -8.17 -0.18 -26.72
C LEU A 192 -6.89 -0.25 -25.88
N TYR A 193 -5.93 0.62 -26.17
CA TYR A 193 -4.68 0.74 -25.41
C TYR A 193 -4.94 1.19 -23.97
N ARG A 194 -5.76 2.23 -23.80
CA ARG A 194 -6.16 2.76 -22.48
C ARG A 194 -6.91 1.71 -21.66
N ARG A 195 -7.84 0.96 -22.27
CA ARG A 195 -8.53 -0.16 -21.63
C ARG A 195 -7.56 -1.22 -21.13
N ASN A 196 -6.57 -1.59 -21.94
CA ASN A 196 -5.57 -2.59 -21.58
C ASN A 196 -4.70 -2.13 -20.41
N ILE A 197 -4.29 -0.85 -20.39
CA ILE A 197 -3.56 -0.26 -19.26
C ILE A 197 -4.39 -0.31 -17.97
N ILE A 198 -5.65 0.11 -18.01
CA ILE A 198 -6.54 0.10 -16.83
C ILE A 198 -6.63 -1.34 -16.29
N TRP A 199 -6.82 -2.33 -17.16
CA TRP A 199 -6.85 -3.73 -16.76
C TRP A 199 -5.54 -4.20 -16.10
N ILE A 200 -4.40 -3.84 -16.68
CA ILE A 200 -3.08 -4.15 -16.11
C ILE A 200 -2.91 -3.52 -14.73
N LEU A 201 -3.26 -2.24 -14.58
CA LEU A 201 -3.17 -1.51 -13.33
C LEU A 201 -4.06 -2.13 -12.24
N LEU A 202 -5.29 -2.52 -12.57
CA LEU A 202 -6.20 -3.17 -11.63
C LEU A 202 -5.68 -4.54 -11.18
N ASN A 203 -5.08 -5.33 -12.09
CA ASN A 203 -4.47 -6.60 -11.73
C ASN A 203 -3.25 -6.43 -10.83
N ILE A 204 -2.32 -5.52 -11.16
CA ILE A 204 -1.17 -5.18 -10.31
C ILE A 204 -1.66 -4.78 -8.91
N THR A 205 -2.64 -3.88 -8.85
CA THR A 205 -3.22 -3.37 -7.61
C THR A 205 -3.81 -4.49 -6.77
N ARG A 206 -4.53 -5.44 -7.39
CA ARG A 206 -5.09 -6.60 -6.70
C ARG A 206 -3.99 -7.45 -6.04
N PHE A 207 -2.87 -7.70 -6.72
CA PHE A 207 -1.76 -8.45 -6.11
C PHE A 207 -1.18 -7.70 -4.91
N ILE A 208 -0.93 -6.40 -5.05
CA ILE A 208 -0.40 -5.54 -3.97
C ILE A 208 -1.38 -5.50 -2.79
N ASP A 209 -2.68 -5.38 -3.04
CA ASP A 209 -3.71 -5.33 -2.01
C ASP A 209 -3.79 -6.66 -1.24
N ILE A 210 -3.76 -7.80 -1.94
CA ILE A 210 -3.75 -9.12 -1.29
C ILE A 210 -2.49 -9.29 -0.43
N ILE A 211 -1.33 -8.84 -0.90
CA ILE A 211 -0.10 -8.85 -0.10
C ILE A 211 -0.27 -7.96 1.14
N SER A 212 -0.78 -6.74 0.98
CA SER A 212 -1.01 -5.81 2.09
C SER A 212 -1.92 -6.41 3.16
N GLU A 213 -3.08 -6.93 2.75
CA GLU A 213 -4.12 -7.42 3.66
C GLU A 213 -3.78 -8.78 4.29
N ARG A 214 -3.26 -9.74 3.50
CA ARG A 214 -3.09 -11.12 3.97
C ARG A 214 -1.70 -11.43 4.50
N VAL A 215 -0.68 -10.70 4.07
CA VAL A 215 0.72 -10.93 4.48
C VAL A 215 1.16 -9.83 5.44
N ILE A 216 1.19 -8.59 4.97
CA ILE A 216 1.82 -7.48 5.70
C ILE A 216 1.03 -7.16 6.99
N SER A 217 -0.29 -6.98 6.87
CA SER A 217 -1.17 -6.73 8.01
C SER A 217 -1.11 -7.87 9.04
N GLU A 218 -1.07 -9.12 8.58
CA GLU A 218 -1.00 -10.29 9.46
C GLU A 218 0.35 -10.36 10.21
N ILE A 219 1.47 -10.04 9.55
CA ILE A 219 2.79 -9.94 10.20
C ILE A 219 2.77 -8.84 11.27
N LEU A 220 2.31 -7.64 10.92
CA LEU A 220 2.21 -6.51 11.86
C LEU A 220 1.30 -6.85 13.06
N ARG A 221 0.18 -7.53 12.82
CA ARG A 221 -0.71 -8.04 13.87
C ARG A 221 -0.02 -9.05 14.79
N LYS A 222 0.70 -10.02 14.24
CA LYS A 222 1.46 -11.00 15.05
C LYS A 222 2.55 -10.33 15.89
N ILE A 223 3.25 -9.32 15.34
CA ILE A 223 4.26 -8.55 16.07
C ILE A 223 3.62 -7.77 17.22
N THR A 224 2.51 -7.08 16.97
CA THR A 224 1.80 -6.28 17.99
C THR A 224 1.20 -7.16 19.09
N ASP A 225 0.59 -8.30 18.73
CA ASP A 225 0.08 -9.29 19.68
C ASP A 225 1.20 -9.88 20.55
N SER A 226 2.34 -10.23 19.93
CA SER A 226 3.49 -10.77 20.66
C SER A 226 4.07 -9.76 21.66
N ASN A 227 4.32 -8.52 21.23
CA ASN A 227 4.82 -7.47 22.12
C ASN A 227 3.82 -7.16 23.24
N THR A 228 2.52 -7.14 22.96
CA THR A 228 1.46 -6.95 23.98
C THR A 228 1.45 -8.09 25.01
N LYS A 229 1.55 -9.35 24.55
CA LYS A 229 1.60 -10.52 25.43
C LYS A 229 2.85 -10.51 26.29
N PHE A 230 4.00 -10.14 25.71
CA PHE A 230 5.25 -10.08 26.44
C PHE A 230 5.26 -8.93 27.46
N ALA A 231 4.72 -7.76 27.11
CA ALA A 231 4.53 -6.66 28.06
C ALA A 231 3.72 -7.09 29.29
N LYS A 232 2.60 -7.78 29.09
CA LYS A 232 1.78 -8.31 30.20
C LYS A 232 2.56 -9.25 31.11
N ARG A 233 3.45 -10.09 30.57
CA ARG A 233 4.33 -10.95 31.35
C ARG A 233 5.34 -10.13 32.17
N LEU A 234 6.02 -9.19 31.53
CA LEU A 234 7.01 -8.32 32.16
C LEU A 234 6.43 -7.47 33.29
N ILE A 235 5.17 -7.02 33.16
CA ILE A 235 4.45 -6.32 34.25
C ILE A 235 4.29 -7.22 35.47
N LYS A 236 3.90 -8.49 35.28
CA LYS A 236 3.76 -9.47 36.39
C LYS A 236 5.10 -9.78 37.06
N GLU A 237 6.18 -9.74 36.29
CA GLU A 237 7.56 -9.92 36.75
C GLU A 237 8.16 -8.63 37.34
N ASN A 238 7.36 -7.56 37.49
CA ASN A 238 7.78 -6.24 37.93
C ASN A 238 8.90 -5.59 37.08
N ASN A 239 9.07 -6.04 35.84
CA ASN A 239 10.02 -5.48 34.87
C ASN A 239 9.36 -4.37 34.03
N LEU A 240 8.97 -3.29 34.72
CA LEU A 240 8.11 -2.23 34.16
C LEU A 240 8.77 -1.49 32.99
N LYS A 241 10.09 -1.23 33.05
CA LYS A 241 10.84 -0.54 31.99
C LYS A 241 10.79 -1.31 30.67
N ASN A 242 11.02 -2.62 30.71
CA ASN A 242 10.95 -3.44 29.50
C ASN A 242 9.51 -3.62 29.03
N ALA A 243 8.54 -3.73 29.95
CA ALA A 243 7.13 -3.76 29.58
C ALA A 243 6.70 -2.50 28.82
N TRP A 244 7.14 -1.33 29.29
CA TRP A 244 6.90 -0.04 28.65
C TRP A 244 7.48 -0.02 27.23
N LYS A 245 8.74 -0.42 27.05
CA LYS A 245 9.38 -0.52 25.73
C LYS A 245 8.59 -1.41 24.76
N ARG A 246 8.04 -2.53 25.25
CA ARG A 246 7.22 -3.43 24.44
C ARG A 246 5.89 -2.78 24.02
N LEU A 247 5.23 -2.05 24.92
CA LEU A 247 3.99 -1.32 24.59
C LEU A 247 4.25 -0.13 23.66
N GLU A 248 5.39 0.54 23.77
CA GLU A 248 5.79 1.61 22.84
C GLU A 248 6.01 1.07 21.42
N ASN A 249 6.61 -0.11 21.25
CA ASN A 249 6.70 -0.75 19.94
C ASN A 249 5.33 -1.06 19.34
N VAL A 250 4.36 -1.47 20.17
CA VAL A 250 2.98 -1.70 19.74
C VAL A 250 2.33 -0.39 19.33
N ARG A 251 2.48 0.66 20.14
CA ARG A 251 2.00 2.03 19.84
C ARG A 251 2.56 2.54 18.51
N TYR A 252 3.86 2.38 18.30
CA TYR A 252 4.53 2.79 17.07
C TYR A 252 3.85 2.20 15.83
N ILE A 253 3.67 0.87 15.79
CA ILE A 253 3.01 0.21 14.66
C ILE A 253 1.58 0.72 14.48
N LEU A 254 0.78 0.71 15.56
CA LEU A 254 -0.64 1.06 15.51
C LEU A 254 -0.90 2.52 15.12
N ASP A 255 -0.06 3.44 15.58
CA ASP A 255 -0.13 4.85 15.20
C ASP A 255 0.14 5.03 13.69
N HIS A 256 1.10 4.30 13.13
CA HIS A 256 1.47 4.44 11.71
C HIS A 256 0.53 3.72 10.74
N ILE A 257 -0.15 2.65 11.17
CA ILE A 257 -1.20 2.00 10.36
C ILE A 257 -2.60 2.58 10.60
N GLU A 258 -2.71 3.62 11.43
CA GLU A 258 -3.96 4.31 11.76
C GLU A 258 -5.06 3.37 12.35
N ASP A 259 -4.68 2.29 13.05
CA ASP A 259 -5.63 1.38 13.71
C ASP A 259 -6.15 2.01 15.01
N ASN A 260 -7.19 2.84 14.89
CA ASN A 260 -7.77 3.55 16.03
C ASN A 260 -8.25 2.61 17.17
N THR A 261 -8.74 1.41 16.85
CA THR A 261 -9.21 0.47 17.86
C THR A 261 -8.02 -0.09 18.66
N GLY A 262 -6.98 -0.54 17.97
CA GLY A 262 -5.73 -0.96 18.60
C GLY A 262 -5.08 0.16 19.41
N ARG A 263 -5.05 1.38 18.85
CA ARG A 263 -4.49 2.57 19.50
C ARG A 263 -5.17 2.84 20.84
N LEU A 264 -6.51 2.82 20.92
CA LEU A 264 -7.23 2.97 22.20
C LEU A 264 -6.78 1.95 23.25
N VAL A 265 -6.59 0.68 22.84
CA VAL A 265 -6.16 -0.38 23.75
C VAL A 265 -4.74 -0.15 24.26
N VAL A 266 -3.79 0.21 23.39
CA VAL A 266 -2.39 0.39 23.80
C VAL A 266 -2.18 1.66 24.61
N TYR A 267 -2.82 2.79 24.24
CA TYR A 267 -2.73 4.03 25.01
C TYR A 267 -3.29 3.86 26.42
N LYS A 268 -4.37 3.08 26.57
CA LYS A 268 -4.89 2.77 27.90
C LYS A 268 -3.91 1.95 28.75
N LYS A 269 -3.26 0.95 28.16
CA LYS A 269 -2.23 0.14 28.84
C LYS A 269 -1.01 0.97 29.24
N LEU A 270 -0.59 1.90 28.39
CA LEU A 270 0.52 2.81 28.66
C LEU A 270 0.17 3.79 29.77
N GLU A 271 -1.05 4.35 29.78
CA GLU A 271 -1.55 5.17 30.90
C GLU A 271 -1.48 4.40 32.22
N ASP A 272 -2.02 3.18 32.26
CA ASP A 272 -2.06 2.36 33.48
C ASP A 272 -0.64 1.98 33.95
N LEU A 273 0.27 1.64 33.02
CA LEU A 273 1.66 1.35 33.35
C LEU A 273 2.39 2.59 33.90
N SER A 274 2.17 3.76 33.31
CA SER A 274 2.75 5.02 33.80
C SER A 274 2.26 5.39 35.20
N ARG A 275 1.02 5.03 35.57
CA ARG A 275 0.54 5.17 36.95
C ARG A 275 1.33 4.28 37.91
N ILE A 276 1.55 3.01 37.55
CA ILE A 276 2.35 2.07 38.36
C ILE A 276 3.79 2.58 38.52
N MET A 277 4.34 3.22 37.49
CA MET A 277 5.68 3.81 37.49
C MET A 277 5.75 5.20 38.17
N ASN A 278 4.63 5.74 38.67
CA ASN A 278 4.51 7.10 39.23
C ASN A 278 4.96 8.24 38.28
N ASP A 279 4.78 8.08 36.96
CA ASP A 279 5.10 9.08 35.94
C ASP A 279 3.84 9.86 35.52
N GLN A 280 3.49 10.91 36.28
CA GLN A 280 2.25 11.66 36.09
C GLN A 280 2.19 12.43 34.77
N GLU A 281 3.33 12.86 34.24
CA GLU A 281 3.39 13.53 32.94
C GLU A 281 2.95 12.59 31.82
N LYS A 282 3.49 11.36 31.80
CA LYS A 282 3.07 10.34 30.83
C LYS A 282 1.63 9.89 31.01
N VAL A 283 1.14 9.78 32.25
CA VAL A 283 -0.28 9.49 32.51
C VAL A 283 -1.18 10.53 31.83
N LYS A 284 -0.85 11.83 31.97
CA LYS A 284 -1.60 12.91 31.32
C LYS A 284 -1.51 12.81 29.80
N ALA A 285 -0.31 12.61 29.25
CA ALA A 285 -0.09 12.51 27.80
C ALA A 285 -0.88 11.36 27.16
N TYR A 286 -0.77 10.14 27.70
CA TYR A 286 -1.48 8.98 27.17
C TYR A 286 -3.00 9.06 27.35
N ARG A 287 -3.48 9.69 28.44
CA ARG A 287 -4.92 9.94 28.63
C ARG A 287 -5.46 10.91 27.57
N ASN A 288 -4.73 11.97 27.27
CA ASN A 288 -5.15 12.94 26.26
C ASN A 288 -5.19 12.29 24.88
N ALA A 289 -4.13 11.58 24.48
CA ALA A 289 -4.11 10.83 23.22
C ALA A 289 -5.26 9.83 23.12
N TYR A 290 -5.57 9.09 24.20
CA TYR A 290 -6.73 8.19 24.24
C TYR A 290 -8.05 8.93 23.99
N LYS A 291 -8.25 10.10 24.60
CA LYS A 291 -9.46 10.91 24.38
C LYS A 291 -9.57 11.38 22.93
N ASP A 292 -8.49 11.86 22.34
CA ASP A 292 -8.48 12.35 20.97
C ASP A 292 -8.83 11.24 19.97
N ILE A 293 -8.21 10.07 20.14
CA ILE A 293 -8.51 8.90 19.31
C ILE A 293 -9.96 8.45 19.53
N LYS A 294 -10.45 8.46 20.77
CA LYS A 294 -11.83 8.07 21.07
C LYS A 294 -12.83 8.98 20.37
N ARG A 295 -12.58 10.29 20.33
CA ARG A 295 -13.41 11.24 19.57
C ARG A 295 -13.43 10.91 18.09
N VAL A 296 -12.27 10.58 17.49
CA VAL A 296 -12.20 10.16 16.08
C VAL A 296 -13.03 8.89 15.84
N VAL A 297 -12.94 7.90 16.72
CA VAL A 297 -13.75 6.67 16.65
C VAL A 297 -15.24 6.96 16.80
N ASP A 298 -15.60 7.89 17.69
CA ASP A 298 -16.99 8.32 17.94
C ASP A 298 -17.51 9.30 16.85
N GLY A 299 -16.70 9.64 15.84
CA GLY A 299 -17.07 10.56 14.76
C GLY A 299 -17.19 12.02 15.19
N LEU A 300 -16.61 12.39 16.33
CA LEU A 300 -16.65 13.73 16.90
C LEU A 300 -15.48 14.59 16.35
N PRO A 301 -15.70 15.90 16.13
CA PRO A 301 -14.63 16.80 15.71
C PRO A 301 -13.53 16.90 16.79
N PRO A 302 -12.29 17.29 16.41
CA PRO A 302 -11.20 17.48 17.36
C PRO A 302 -11.59 18.45 18.47
N ASP A 303 -11.16 18.17 19.71
CA ASP A 303 -11.36 19.08 20.82
C ASP A 303 -10.19 20.05 20.94
N PHE A 304 -10.45 21.33 20.73
CA PHE A 304 -9.45 22.38 20.88
C PHE A 304 -9.55 23.12 22.22
N SER A 305 -10.46 22.72 23.13
CA SER A 305 -10.67 23.44 24.40
C SER A 305 -9.41 23.52 25.26
N ASP A 306 -8.55 22.51 25.18
CA ASP A 306 -7.31 22.42 25.94
C ASP A 306 -6.12 23.11 25.24
N TYR A 307 -6.27 23.47 23.96
CA TYR A 307 -5.28 24.23 23.22
C TYR A 307 -5.47 25.72 23.51
N LYS A 308 -4.57 26.31 24.30
CA LYS A 308 -4.49 27.77 24.47
C LYS A 308 -4.04 28.42 23.15
N PHE A 309 -4.97 28.61 22.22
CA PHE A 309 -4.73 29.34 20.98
C PHE A 309 -4.82 30.85 21.27
N SER A 310 -3.68 31.50 21.52
CA SER A 310 -3.58 32.96 21.46
C SER A 310 -3.07 33.36 20.08
N ALA A 311 -3.97 33.58 19.12
CA ALA A 311 -3.58 34.29 17.91
C ALA A 311 -3.59 35.79 18.24
N GLU A 312 -2.42 36.36 18.53
CA GLU A 312 -2.25 37.81 18.39
C GLU A 312 -2.31 38.13 16.90
N LEU A 313 -3.52 38.49 16.45
CA LEU A 313 -3.69 39.10 15.14
C LEU A 313 -2.99 40.46 15.16
N LYS A 314 -1.70 40.48 14.77
CA LYS A 314 -1.03 41.74 14.46
C LYS A 314 -1.75 42.35 13.26
N LYS A 315 -2.36 43.53 13.48
CA LYS A 315 -2.80 44.36 12.37
C LYS A 315 -1.57 44.66 11.51
N HIS A 316 -1.69 44.38 10.22
CA HIS A 316 -0.76 44.91 9.23
C HIS A 316 -0.94 46.43 9.21
N GLU A 317 0.08 47.17 9.64
CA GLU A 317 0.23 48.60 9.34
C GLU A 317 0.74 48.79 7.92
#